data_AF-A0A2T3AS62-F1
#
_entry.id   AF-A0A2T3AS62-F1
#
_cell.length_a   1.000
_cell.length_b   1.000
_cell.length_c   1.000
_cell.angle_alpha   90.00
_cell.angle_beta   90.00
_cell.angle_gamma   90.00
#
_symmetry.space_group_name_H-M   'P 1'
#
loop_
_entity.id
_entity.type
_entity.pdbx_description
1 polymer ?
#
loop_
_entity_poly.entity_id
_entity_poly.type
_entity_poly.pdbx_seq_one_letter_code
_entity_poly.pdbx_strand_id
1 'polypeptide(L)'
;MNNKLIVFFDVDDIAILSRRSDYNEYLSFKAKRFNRYKMGDLGDLGDLSWFLGIRIIRDRTARRIWLSQDSYIDSITKRFHLDEGRTPNTPMATDELVPYSGKATEQEVLAYQQKVGSILYATIVTRPDAMRAATRLSEF
;
A
#
# COMPACT_ATOMS: atom_id res chain seq x y z
N MET A 1 -22.40 -16.16 -11.11
CA MET A 1 -21.42 -16.05 -10.02
C MET A 1 -22.16 -15.77 -8.72
N ASN A 2 -21.79 -16.45 -7.63
CA ASN A 2 -22.44 -16.26 -6.32
C ASN A 2 -21.82 -15.04 -5.62
N ASN A 3 -22.39 -13.85 -5.81
CA ASN A 3 -21.81 -12.56 -5.37
C ASN A 3 -22.07 -12.25 -3.89
N LYS A 4 -22.08 -13.26 -3.01
CA LYS A 4 -22.37 -13.06 -1.58
C LYS A 4 -21.12 -12.67 -0.79
N LEU A 5 -19.97 -13.22 -1.18
CA LEU A 5 -18.68 -13.00 -0.53
C LEU A 5 -17.61 -12.72 -1.58
N ILE A 6 -16.73 -11.76 -1.28
CA ILE A 6 -15.48 -11.52 -2.00
C ILE A 6 -14.36 -11.78 -1.01
N VAL A 7 -13.40 -12.62 -1.39
CA VAL A 7 -12.26 -12.94 -0.55
C VAL A 7 -10.99 -12.55 -1.29
N PHE A 8 -10.20 -11.67 -0.68
CA PHE A 8 -8.83 -11.38 -1.08
C PHE A 8 -7.88 -12.17 -0.19
N PHE A 9 -6.84 -12.71 -0.81
CA PHE A 9 -5.82 -13.51 -0.14
C PHE A 9 -4.46 -13.09 -0.68
N ASP A 10 -3.54 -12.75 0.22
CA ASP A 10 -2.16 -12.45 -0.08
C ASP A 10 -1.28 -13.00 1.04
N VAL A 11 -0.55 -14.10 0.78
CA VAL A 11 0.30 -14.81 1.74
C VAL A 11 -0.37 -15.01 3.12
N ASP A 12 -0.14 -14.09 4.05
CA ASP A 12 -0.67 -14.13 5.43
C ASP A 12 -1.88 -13.21 5.66
N ASP A 13 -2.13 -12.26 4.73
CA ASP A 13 -3.23 -11.30 4.78
C ASP A 13 -4.49 -11.85 4.08
N ILE A 14 -5.61 -11.80 4.78
CA ILE A 14 -6.92 -12.20 4.24
C ILE A 14 -7.93 -11.08 4.50
N ALA A 15 -8.57 -10.59 3.45
CA ALA A 15 -9.70 -9.68 3.55
C ALA A 15 -10.95 -10.34 2.99
N ILE A 16 -12.01 -10.40 3.81
CA ILE A 16 -13.31 -10.94 3.42
C ILE A 16 -14.31 -9.79 3.40
N LEU A 17 -14.93 -9.56 2.25
CA LEU A 17 -15.96 -8.56 2.06
C LEU A 17 -17.30 -9.25 1.81
N SER A 18 -18.33 -8.78 2.50
CA SER A 18 -19.70 -9.23 2.33
C SER A 18 -20.65 -8.04 2.32
N ARG A 19 -21.82 -8.21 1.72
CA ARG A 19 -22.93 -7.28 1.98
C ARG A 19 -23.50 -7.56 3.36
N ARG A 20 -24.10 -6.56 3.97
CA ARG A 20 -24.78 -6.71 5.27
C ARG A 20 -25.89 -7.78 5.22
N SER A 21 -26.56 -7.94 4.07
CA SER A 21 -27.57 -9.00 3.85
C SER A 21 -26.98 -10.41 3.86
N ASP A 22 -25.69 -10.54 3.54
CA ASP A 22 -24.99 -11.82 3.34
C ASP A 22 -24.08 -12.16 4.55
N TYR A 23 -24.35 -11.54 5.71
CA TYR A 23 -23.53 -11.69 6.92
C TYR A 23 -23.55 -13.13 7.46
N ASN A 24 -24.67 -13.83 7.34
CA ASN A 24 -24.77 -15.23 7.76
C ASN A 24 -23.89 -16.15 6.90
N GLU A 25 -23.79 -15.87 5.60
CA GLU A 25 -22.86 -16.55 4.71
C GLU A 25 -21.40 -16.27 5.07
N TYR A 26 -21.08 -15.02 5.44
CA TYR A 26 -19.75 -14.68 5.98
C TYR A 26 -19.43 -15.51 7.23
N LEU A 27 -20.35 -15.58 8.20
CA LEU A 27 -20.16 -16.36 9.42
C LEU A 27 -19.99 -17.86 9.13
N SER A 28 -20.82 -18.41 8.24
CA SER A 28 -20.70 -19.83 7.85
C SER A 28 -19.38 -20.11 7.13
N PHE A 29 -18.94 -19.22 6.25
CA PHE A 29 -17.66 -19.32 5.57
C PHE A 29 -16.48 -19.24 6.55
N LYS A 30 -16.51 -18.25 7.47
CA LYS A 30 -15.53 -18.09 8.54
C LYS A 30 -15.43 -19.37 9.38
N ALA A 31 -16.54 -19.85 9.94
CA ALA A 31 -16.54 -21.05 10.78
C ALA A 31 -15.94 -22.29 10.08
N LYS A 32 -16.31 -22.53 8.82
CA LYS A 32 -15.80 -23.68 8.04
C LYS A 32 -14.29 -23.58 7.76
N ARG A 33 -13.82 -22.40 7.37
CA ARG A 33 -12.42 -22.20 6.97
C ARG A 33 -11.49 -22.17 8.18
N PHE A 34 -11.88 -21.50 9.25
CA PHE A 34 -11.05 -21.38 10.46
C PHE A 34 -10.84 -22.74 11.13
N ASN A 35 -11.91 -23.53 11.24
CA ASN A 35 -11.81 -24.88 11.80
C ASN A 35 -10.91 -25.79 10.93
N ARG A 36 -11.00 -25.67 9.60
CA ARG A 36 -10.21 -26.50 8.68
C ARG A 36 -8.72 -26.15 8.67
N TYR A 37 -8.35 -24.88 8.78
CA TYR A 37 -6.95 -24.43 8.64
C TYR A 37 -6.27 -24.12 9.97
N LYS A 38 -6.96 -24.30 11.11
CA LYS A 38 -6.49 -23.89 12.44
C LYS A 38 -5.96 -22.45 12.43
N MET A 39 -6.51 -21.60 11.56
CA MET A 39 -6.25 -20.18 11.67
C MET A 39 -6.82 -19.80 13.04
N GLY A 40 -5.97 -19.26 13.90
CA GLY A 40 -6.38 -18.77 15.21
C GLY A 40 -7.57 -17.82 15.05
N ASP A 41 -8.21 -17.45 16.16
CA ASP A 41 -9.30 -16.48 16.11
C ASP A 41 -8.76 -15.16 15.51
N LEU A 42 -8.85 -14.99 14.19
CA LEU A 42 -8.83 -13.69 13.52
C LEU A 42 -10.11 -13.10 14.05
N GLY A 43 -9.99 -12.46 15.22
CA GLY A 43 -11.09 -11.85 15.93
C GLY A 43 -11.93 -11.08 14.93
N ASP A 44 -13.23 -10.97 15.19
CA ASP A 44 -14.04 -10.09 14.37
C ASP A 44 -13.54 -8.65 14.62
N LEU A 45 -12.53 -8.22 13.84
CA LEU A 45 -11.87 -6.92 13.96
C LEU A 45 -12.81 -5.79 13.52
N GLY A 46 -14.08 -6.11 13.23
CA GLY A 46 -15.09 -5.20 12.75
C GLY A 46 -14.80 -4.81 11.31
N ASP A 47 -14.87 -3.50 11.04
CA ASP A 47 -14.59 -2.99 9.71
C ASP A 47 -13.10 -3.14 9.36
N LEU A 48 -12.82 -3.59 8.13
CA LEU A 48 -11.47 -3.73 7.59
C LEU A 48 -10.75 -2.36 7.64
N SER A 49 -9.78 -2.23 8.54
CA SER A 49 -9.03 -0.98 8.79
C SER A 49 -7.62 -1.01 8.21
N TRP A 50 -7.05 -2.19 7.97
CA TRP A 50 -5.74 -2.39 7.38
C TRP A 50 -5.73 -3.63 6.47
N PHE A 51 -5.03 -3.55 5.34
CA PHE A 51 -4.75 -4.68 4.45
C PHE A 51 -3.50 -4.37 3.64
N LEU A 52 -2.53 -5.28 3.55
CA LEU A 52 -1.26 -5.08 2.80
C LEU A 52 -0.46 -3.83 3.24
N GLY A 53 -0.51 -3.47 4.52
CA GLY A 53 0.10 -2.24 5.02
C GLY A 53 -0.57 -0.94 4.51
N ILE A 54 -1.77 -1.03 3.95
CA ILE A 54 -2.60 0.10 3.54
C ILE A 54 -3.68 0.31 4.60
N ARG A 55 -3.77 1.52 5.13
CA ARG A 55 -4.83 1.94 6.03
C ARG A 55 -6.09 2.25 5.23
N ILE A 56 -7.19 1.63 5.62
CA ILE A 56 -8.51 1.79 5.00
C ILE A 56 -9.36 2.63 5.95
N ILE A 57 -9.74 3.82 5.49
CA ILE A 57 -10.61 4.73 6.23
C ILE A 57 -11.96 4.74 5.51
N ARG A 58 -13.02 4.40 6.23
CA ARG A 58 -14.36 4.28 5.63
C ARG A 58 -15.37 5.12 6.40
N ASP A 59 -15.98 6.07 5.70
CA ASP A 59 -17.15 6.80 6.18
C ASP A 59 -18.39 6.26 5.45
N ARG A 60 -19.19 5.48 6.17
CA ARG A 60 -20.41 4.87 5.62
C ARG A 60 -21.53 5.88 5.41
N THR A 61 -21.57 6.94 6.21
CA THR A 61 -22.59 7.99 6.18
C THR A 61 -22.37 8.88 4.95
N ALA A 62 -21.13 9.33 4.73
CA ALA A 62 -20.75 10.09 3.55
C ALA A 62 -20.53 9.20 2.31
N ARG A 63 -20.57 7.87 2.47
CA ARG A 63 -20.30 6.85 1.44
C ARG A 63 -18.92 7.03 0.78
N ARG A 64 -17.90 7.34 1.59
CA ARG A 64 -16.52 7.56 1.12
C ARG A 64 -15.58 6.51 1.70
N ILE A 65 -14.57 6.18 0.91
CA ILE A 65 -13.47 5.31 1.31
C ILE A 65 -12.17 6.02 0.90
N TRP A 66 -11.21 6.02 1.80
CA TRP A 66 -9.85 6.49 1.55
C TRP A 66 -8.87 5.37 1.83
N LEU A 67 -7.83 5.30 1.01
CA LEU A 67 -6.69 4.41 1.19
C LEU A 67 -5.49 5.29 1.52
N SER A 68 -4.79 4.98 2.62
CA SER A 68 -3.65 5.74 3.08
C SER A 68 -2.47 4.81 3.36
N GLN A 69 -1.30 5.19 2.86
CA GLN A 69 -0.03 4.53 3.15
C GLN A 69 0.87 5.44 4.00
N ASP A 70 0.27 6.27 4.85
CA ASP A 70 0.97 7.20 5.75
C ASP A 70 2.11 6.53 6.53
N SER A 71 1.84 5.41 7.19
CA SER A 71 2.86 4.69 7.98
C SER A 71 4.00 4.15 7.11
N TYR A 72 3.70 3.73 5.87
CA TYR A 72 4.74 3.31 4.94
C TYR A 72 5.58 4.48 4.44
N ILE A 73 4.92 5.59 4.06
CA ILE A 73 5.60 6.83 3.63
C ILE A 73 6.51 7.34 4.75
N ASP A 74 6.02 7.39 5.98
CA ASP A 74 6.82 7.78 7.15
C ASP A 74 8.01 6.85 7.40
N SER A 75 7.85 5.54 7.13
CA SER A 75 8.94 4.57 7.29
C SER A 75 10.05 4.79 6.26
N ILE A 76 9.71 5.07 5.00
CA ILE A 76 10.71 5.26 3.93
C ILE A 76 11.36 6.64 4.03
N THR A 77 10.64 7.68 4.45
CA THR A 77 11.24 9.01 4.65
C THR A 77 12.28 8.97 5.77
N LYS A 78 11.98 8.35 6.91
CA LYS A 78 12.94 8.14 8.00
C LYS A 78 14.12 7.27 7.57
N ARG A 79 13.87 6.17 6.84
CA ARG A 79 14.92 5.28 6.34
C ARG A 79 15.97 6.01 5.48
N PHE A 80 15.55 7.00 4.70
CA PHE A 80 16.43 7.77 3.82
C PHE A 80 16.78 9.16 4.37
N HIS A 81 16.46 9.44 5.64
CA HIS A 81 16.74 10.71 6.32
C HIS A 81 16.16 11.93 5.58
N LEU A 82 14.90 11.80 5.13
CA LEU A 82 14.14 12.83 4.39
C LEU A 82 13.10 13.54 5.26
N ASP A 83 13.07 13.23 6.54
CA ASP A 83 12.13 13.71 7.56
C ASP A 83 12.34 15.19 7.95
N GLU A 84 13.55 15.72 7.79
CA GLU A 84 13.87 17.15 8.01
C GLU A 84 14.10 17.93 6.69
N GLY A 85 13.68 17.35 5.56
CA GLY A 85 14.01 17.82 4.22
C GLY A 85 13.02 18.81 3.60
N ARG A 86 13.39 19.31 2.41
CA ARG A 86 12.53 20.15 1.56
C ARG A 86 11.23 19.41 1.23
N THR A 87 10.10 20.10 1.36
CA THR A 87 8.77 19.66 0.90
C THR A 87 8.46 20.29 -0.46
N PRO A 88 8.76 19.62 -1.58
CA PRO A 88 8.49 20.18 -2.90
C PRO A 88 6.99 20.27 -3.16
N ASN A 89 6.55 21.34 -3.82
CA ASN A 89 5.14 21.53 -4.21
C ASN A 89 4.70 20.58 -5.31
N THR A 90 5.63 20.06 -6.11
CA THR A 90 5.38 19.13 -7.22
C THR A 90 6.23 17.87 -7.04
N PRO A 91 5.72 16.68 -7.42
CA PRO A 91 6.48 15.43 -7.31
C PRO A 91 7.75 15.36 -8.16
N MET A 92 7.85 16.19 -9.21
CA MET A 92 9.00 16.27 -10.12
C MET A 92 9.36 17.73 -10.35
N ALA A 93 10.66 18.00 -10.52
CA ALA A 93 11.15 19.31 -10.94
C ALA A 93 10.70 19.62 -12.37
N THR A 94 10.64 20.91 -12.69
CA THR A 94 10.45 21.40 -14.07
C THR A 94 11.71 21.26 -14.91
N ASP A 95 12.88 21.31 -14.26
CA ASP A 95 14.16 21.12 -14.91
C ASP A 95 14.32 19.66 -15.34
N GLU A 96 14.98 19.46 -16.48
CA GLU A 96 15.23 18.11 -17.00
C GLU A 96 16.20 17.35 -16.09
N LEU A 97 15.80 16.13 -15.70
CA LEU A 97 16.69 15.20 -15.02
C LEU A 97 17.76 14.72 -16.00
N VAL A 98 19.03 14.87 -15.64
CA VAL A 98 20.18 14.45 -16.44
C VAL A 98 20.92 13.31 -15.77
N PRO A 99 21.48 12.35 -16.53
CA PRO A 99 22.30 11.30 -15.94
C PRO A 99 23.52 11.88 -15.23
N TYR A 100 23.93 11.24 -14.15
CA TYR A 100 25.19 11.61 -13.49
C TYR A 100 26.36 11.40 -14.46
N SER A 101 27.18 12.44 -14.65
CA SER A 101 28.29 12.42 -15.62
C SER A 101 29.50 11.62 -15.14
N GLY A 102 29.57 11.29 -13.85
CA GLY A 102 30.64 10.49 -13.26
C GLY A 102 30.32 9.00 -13.24
N LYS A 103 31.24 8.21 -12.67
CA LYS A 103 31.00 6.80 -12.37
C LYS A 103 30.52 6.66 -10.93
N ALA A 104 29.26 6.26 -10.77
CA ALA A 104 28.71 5.92 -9.46
C ALA A 104 29.41 4.67 -8.90
N THR A 105 29.66 4.67 -7.60
CA THR A 105 30.08 3.49 -6.84
C THR A 105 28.92 2.50 -6.74
N GLU A 106 29.23 1.22 -6.50
CA GLU A 106 28.20 0.19 -6.30
C GLU A 106 27.25 0.54 -5.15
N GLN A 107 27.76 1.19 -4.11
CA GLN A 107 26.98 1.63 -2.96
C GLN A 107 25.99 2.74 -3.32
N GLU A 108 26.39 3.70 -4.15
CA GLU A 108 25.51 4.77 -4.65
C GLU A 108 24.42 4.21 -5.56
N VAL A 109 24.79 3.29 -6.47
CA VAL A 109 23.82 2.60 -7.33
C VAL A 109 22.79 1.85 -6.49
N LEU A 110 23.25 1.07 -5.50
CA LEU A 110 22.36 0.33 -4.62
C LEU A 110 21.45 1.27 -3.82
N ALA A 111 21.99 2.35 -3.26
CA ALA A 111 21.21 3.34 -2.52
C ALA A 111 20.14 4.02 -3.40
N TYR A 112 20.48 4.32 -4.65
CA TYR A 112 19.55 4.88 -5.63
C TYR A 112 18.41 3.90 -5.94
N GLN A 113 18.76 2.66 -6.30
CA GLN A 113 17.79 1.60 -6.58
C GLN A 113 16.88 1.32 -5.39
N GLN A 114 17.41 1.36 -4.15
CA GLN A 114 16.60 1.22 -2.94
C GLN A 114 15.58 2.36 -2.79
N LYS A 115 15.98 3.62 -3.05
CA LYS A 115 15.07 4.78 -2.98
C LYS A 115 13.96 4.68 -4.03
N VAL A 116 14.34 4.43 -5.28
CA VAL A 116 13.40 4.29 -6.41
C VAL A 116 12.46 3.11 -6.18
N GLY A 117 12.99 1.95 -5.80
CA GLY A 117 12.20 0.75 -5.50
C GLY A 117 11.21 0.96 -4.36
N SER A 118 11.62 1.68 -3.30
CA SER A 118 10.75 1.97 -2.16
C SER A 118 9.58 2.90 -2.52
N ILE A 119 9.84 3.95 -3.31
CA ILE A 119 8.75 4.89 -3.66
C ILE A 119 7.74 4.28 -4.64
N LEU A 120 8.17 3.33 -5.49
CA LEU A 120 7.28 2.68 -6.46
C LEU A 120 6.05 2.05 -5.81
N TYR A 121 6.20 1.37 -4.66
CA TYR A 121 5.06 0.78 -3.95
C TYR A 121 4.00 1.83 -3.59
N ALA A 122 4.42 2.97 -3.04
CA ALA A 122 3.50 4.04 -2.69
C ALA A 122 2.78 4.61 -3.91
N THR A 123 3.52 4.82 -5.02
CA THR A 123 2.96 5.42 -6.23
C THR A 123 1.99 4.51 -6.99
N ILE A 124 2.23 3.21 -7.00
CA ILE A 124 1.36 2.22 -7.66
C ILE A 124 0.04 2.07 -6.91
N VAL A 125 0.08 2.15 -5.57
CA VAL A 125 -1.05 1.78 -4.72
C VAL A 125 -1.91 2.98 -4.32
N THR A 126 -1.32 4.06 -3.77
CA THR A 126 -2.10 5.19 -3.22
C THR A 126 -1.69 6.58 -3.72
N ARG A 127 -0.53 6.73 -4.37
CA ARG A 127 0.01 8.04 -4.83
C ARG A 127 0.28 8.08 -6.34
N PRO A 128 -0.73 7.87 -7.19
CA PRO A 128 -0.55 7.88 -8.64
C PRO A 128 -0.09 9.25 -9.17
N ASP A 129 -0.32 10.33 -8.42
CA ASP A 129 0.15 11.67 -8.73
C ASP A 129 1.68 11.79 -8.80
N ALA A 130 2.41 10.96 -8.04
CA ALA A 130 3.87 10.90 -8.05
C ALA A 130 4.44 9.82 -8.97
N MET A 131 3.60 9.02 -9.63
CA MET A 131 4.03 7.88 -10.46
C MET A 131 4.96 8.31 -11.60
N ARG A 132 4.65 9.42 -12.28
CA ARG A 132 5.50 9.94 -13.36
C ARG A 132 6.93 10.26 -12.89
N ALA A 133 7.06 10.82 -11.68
CA ALA A 133 8.36 11.13 -11.11
C ALA A 133 9.15 9.84 -10.81
N ALA A 134 8.49 8.87 -10.17
CA ALA A 134 9.11 7.58 -9.86
C ALA A 134 9.55 6.82 -11.12
N THR A 135 8.70 6.76 -12.15
CA THR A 135 9.04 6.10 -13.42
C THR A 135 10.21 6.78 -14.12
N ARG A 136 10.23 8.12 -14.17
CA ARG A 136 11.34 8.84 -14.81
C ARG A 136 12.66 8.62 -14.06
N LEU A 137 12.64 8.55 -12.74
CA LEU A 137 13.83 8.21 -11.95
C LEU A 137 14.33 6.79 -12.24
N SER A 138 13.46 5.83 -12.51
CA SER A 138 13.87 4.45 -12.87
C SER A 138 14.64 4.32 -14.20
N GLU A 139 14.71 5.39 -15.00
CA GLU A 139 15.42 5.40 -16.30
C GLU A 139 16.92 5.73 -16.19
N PHE A 140 17.37 6.20 -15.02
CA PHE A 140 18.76 6.56 -14.72
C PHE A 140 19.44 5.48 -13.87
#